data_AF-A0A0R1S596-F1
#
_entry.id   AF-A0A0R1S596-F1
#
_cell.length_a   1.000
_cell.length_b   1.000
_cell.length_c   1.000
_cell.angle_alpha   90.00
_cell.angle_beta   90.00
_cell.angle_gamma   90.00
#
_symmetry.space_group_name_H-M   'P 1'
#
loop_
_entity.id
_entity.type
_entity.pdbx_description
1 polymer ?
#
loop_
_entity_poly.entity_id
_entity_poly.type
_entity_poly.pdbx_seq_one_letter_code
_entity_poly.pdbx_strand_id
1 'polypeptide(L)'
;MDKVVDLYLSDPATKKRWINFLEKLDLHNFSEREVDVIDHTLGLIDEEGNLVGTGSVAGNVLKYIAVCNKDSEPGQRFNKIVTALSQYLFTQQIFHMFVFTKVKYADSFKHLGFNELARTDEAAFLENGSPDVNDYLNGLPKIENQSEKRVAGIVMNANPFTFGHRYLVQKASQENDLVYVFVVATDMSLFNSKERFELVKKGCAEFENVYVVSGDSYMVSAATFPAYFLKSADTLIENQTTIDARVFKNVIAPGLSIKHRYVGTEPFSHATSIYNDSLKRELEPEINLHLIPRLQKGNTTVTATKVRQLIKTDDLAAIEDLVPASTAEFIKANKEELQKRIREGMKIDGN
;
A
#
# COMPACT_ATOMS: atom_id res chain seq x y z
N MET A 1 -30.07 6.50 24.18
CA MET A 1 -29.13 5.56 23.56
C MET A 1 -28.49 6.24 22.38
N ASP A 2 -27.15 6.17 22.25
CA ASP A 2 -26.43 6.87 21.17
C ASP A 2 -26.98 6.52 19.79
N LYS A 3 -27.14 7.52 18.92
CA LYS A 3 -27.67 7.36 17.56
C LYS A 3 -26.55 7.43 16.52
N VAL A 4 -26.54 6.51 15.57
CA VAL A 4 -25.67 6.58 14.38
C VAL A 4 -26.26 7.61 13.41
N VAL A 5 -25.45 8.53 12.93
CA VAL A 5 -25.82 9.57 11.96
C VAL A 5 -24.74 9.72 10.88
N ASP A 6 -25.14 10.17 9.69
CA ASP A 6 -24.20 10.57 8.65
C ASP A 6 -23.53 11.90 9.01
N LEU A 7 -22.22 12.00 8.77
CA LEU A 7 -21.46 13.23 8.86
C LEU A 7 -20.97 13.64 7.47
N TYR A 8 -21.65 14.60 6.85
CA TYR A 8 -21.28 15.12 5.54
C TYR A 8 -20.09 16.08 5.65
N LEU A 9 -18.87 15.58 5.42
CA LEU A 9 -17.64 16.37 5.53
C LEU A 9 -17.50 17.47 4.47
N SER A 10 -18.37 17.50 3.46
CA SER A 10 -18.53 18.62 2.52
C SER A 10 -19.08 19.88 3.19
N ASP A 11 -19.81 19.73 4.31
CA ASP A 11 -20.25 20.85 5.14
C ASP A 11 -19.11 21.32 6.06
N PRO A 12 -18.65 22.58 5.96
CA PRO A 12 -17.52 23.07 6.74
C PRO A 12 -17.73 23.01 8.26
N ALA A 13 -18.97 23.20 8.74
CA ALA A 13 -19.27 23.16 10.17
C ALA A 13 -19.16 21.72 10.72
N THR A 14 -19.71 20.76 9.97
CA THR A 14 -19.61 19.33 10.27
C THR A 14 -18.16 18.86 10.24
N LYS A 15 -17.40 19.22 9.19
CA LYS A 15 -15.97 18.90 9.10
C LYS A 15 -15.18 19.46 10.27
N LYS A 16 -15.42 20.72 10.66
CA LYS A 16 -14.77 21.35 11.82
C LYS A 16 -15.11 20.63 13.13
N ARG A 17 -16.39 20.25 13.33
CA ARG A 17 -16.82 19.49 14.51
C ARG A 17 -16.14 18.12 14.57
N TRP A 18 -16.04 17.44 13.44
CA TRP A 18 -15.38 16.13 13.30
C TRP A 18 -13.88 16.22 13.61
N ILE A 19 -13.16 17.18 13.02
CA ILE A 19 -11.73 17.44 13.30
C ILE A 19 -11.52 17.69 14.80
N ASN A 20 -12.28 18.62 15.39
CA ASN A 20 -12.15 18.97 16.81
C ASN A 20 -12.40 17.76 17.75
N PHE A 21 -13.24 16.81 17.34
CA PHE A 21 -13.47 15.59 18.10
C PHE A 21 -12.28 14.62 18.00
N LEU A 22 -11.74 14.44 16.81
CA LEU A 22 -10.60 13.56 16.54
C LEU A 22 -9.30 14.06 17.20
N GLU A 23 -9.06 15.37 17.17
CA GLU A 23 -7.90 15.99 17.82
C GLU A 23 -7.89 15.75 19.34
N LYS A 24 -9.07 15.82 19.99
CA LYS A 24 -9.23 15.50 21.42
C LYS A 24 -8.90 14.04 21.76
N LEU A 25 -8.93 13.16 20.77
CA LEU A 25 -8.62 11.73 20.89
C LEU A 25 -7.25 11.38 20.31
N ASP A 26 -6.39 12.39 20.11
CA ASP A 26 -5.00 12.24 19.66
C ASP A 26 -4.91 11.62 18.24
N LEU A 27 -5.84 12.00 17.37
CA LEU A 27 -5.75 11.78 15.93
C LEU A 27 -5.52 13.12 15.24
N HIS A 28 -4.55 13.14 14.34
CA HIS A 28 -3.98 14.34 13.73
C HIS A 28 -3.97 14.18 12.20
N ASN A 29 -3.40 15.16 11.48
CA ASN A 29 -3.24 15.15 10.03
C ASN A 29 -4.57 14.93 9.25
N PHE A 30 -5.17 16.05 8.88
CA PHE A 30 -6.38 16.14 8.06
C PHE A 30 -6.07 16.77 6.70
N SER A 31 -4.89 16.44 6.14
CA SER A 31 -4.49 16.91 4.82
C SER A 31 -5.47 16.44 3.75
N GLU A 32 -5.54 17.16 2.63
CA GLU A 32 -6.34 16.80 1.44
C GLU A 32 -6.09 15.33 1.03
N ARG A 33 -4.84 14.89 1.08
CA ARG A 33 -4.47 13.50 0.81
C ARG A 33 -5.22 12.47 1.68
N GLU A 34 -5.46 12.77 2.95
CA GLU A 34 -6.12 11.84 3.86
C GLU A 34 -7.64 12.00 3.87
N VAL A 35 -8.15 13.21 3.63
CA VAL A 35 -9.57 13.54 3.76
C VAL A 35 -10.33 13.45 2.44
N ASP A 36 -9.72 13.80 1.31
CA ASP A 36 -10.40 13.84 0.00
C ASP A 36 -10.68 12.44 -0.55
N VAL A 37 -10.02 11.41 0.01
CA VAL A 37 -10.25 9.99 -0.31
C VAL A 37 -11.36 9.37 0.53
N ILE A 38 -11.96 10.10 1.46
CA ILE A 38 -13.04 9.59 2.31
C ILE A 38 -14.35 9.56 1.53
N ASP A 39 -14.91 8.38 1.35
CA ASP A 39 -16.20 8.18 0.69
C ASP A 39 -17.37 8.50 1.63
N HIS A 40 -17.21 8.14 2.91
CA HIS A 40 -18.31 8.21 3.87
C HIS A 40 -17.80 8.36 5.30
N THR A 41 -18.57 9.05 6.14
CA THR A 41 -18.25 9.23 7.56
C THR A 41 -19.51 9.14 8.40
N LEU A 42 -19.42 8.34 9.45
CA LEU A 42 -20.48 8.14 10.43
C LEU A 42 -20.10 8.77 11.77
N GLY A 43 -21.10 9.25 12.49
CA GLY A 43 -21.00 9.78 13.85
C GLY A 43 -21.92 9.03 14.81
N LEU A 44 -21.52 8.97 16.08
CA LEU A 44 -22.37 8.59 17.21
C LEU A 44 -22.72 9.84 17.99
N ILE A 45 -24.01 10.10 18.11
CA ILE A 45 -24.55 11.23 18.85
C ILE A 45 -25.23 10.73 20.13
N ASP A 46 -24.84 11.26 21.29
CA ASP A 46 -25.49 10.96 22.57
C ASP A 46 -26.86 11.66 22.71
N GLU A 47 -27.54 11.46 23.84
CA GLU A 47 -28.86 12.05 24.09
C GLU A 47 -28.83 13.58 24.20
N GLU A 48 -27.68 14.16 24.53
CA GLU A 48 -27.47 15.61 24.64
C GLU A 48 -27.10 16.24 23.29
N GLY A 49 -26.94 15.44 22.24
CA GLY A 49 -26.57 15.92 20.91
C GLY A 49 -25.07 16.05 20.69
N ASN A 50 -24.22 15.57 21.60
CA ASN A 50 -22.77 15.62 21.49
C ASN A 50 -22.23 14.50 20.59
N LEU A 51 -21.13 14.77 19.89
CA LEU A 51 -20.44 13.75 19.11
C LEU A 51 -19.57 12.93 20.07
N VAL A 52 -19.90 11.67 20.25
CA VAL A 52 -19.23 10.74 21.19
C VAL A 52 -18.50 9.60 20.49
N GLY A 53 -18.63 9.49 19.17
CA GLY A 53 -17.86 8.56 18.36
C GLY A 53 -17.94 8.92 16.89
N THR A 54 -16.95 8.49 16.12
CA THR A 54 -16.93 8.65 14.66
C THR A 54 -16.06 7.59 14.01
N GLY A 55 -16.26 7.38 12.72
CA GLY A 55 -15.34 6.65 11.87
C GLY A 55 -15.69 6.89 10.40
N SER A 56 -14.71 6.69 9.53
CA SER A 56 -14.77 6.98 8.11
C SER A 56 -14.40 5.75 7.30
N VAL A 57 -14.82 5.75 6.03
CA VAL A 57 -14.47 4.75 5.03
C VAL A 57 -13.78 5.45 3.86
N ALA A 58 -12.67 4.88 3.38
CA ALA A 58 -12.00 5.23 2.14
C ALA A 58 -11.71 3.95 1.34
N GLY A 59 -12.47 3.72 0.27
CA GLY A 59 -12.56 2.44 -0.43
C GLY A 59 -13.00 1.33 0.52
N ASN A 60 -12.13 0.35 0.71
CA ASN A 60 -12.31 -0.73 1.68
C ASN A 60 -11.56 -0.50 3.01
N VAL A 61 -10.98 0.68 3.24
CA VAL A 61 -10.21 0.97 4.45
C VAL A 61 -11.05 1.74 5.45
N LEU A 62 -11.18 1.20 6.66
CA LEU A 62 -11.73 1.91 7.81
C LEU A 62 -10.68 2.86 8.38
N LYS A 63 -11.02 4.14 8.50
CA LYS A 63 -10.11 5.21 8.94
C LYS A 63 -10.79 6.13 9.95
N TYR A 64 -9.99 6.90 10.69
CA TYR A 64 -10.48 7.91 11.64
C TYR A 64 -11.50 7.39 12.67
N ILE A 65 -11.38 6.12 13.08
CA ILE A 65 -12.24 5.54 14.11
C ILE A 65 -11.80 6.06 15.47
N ALA A 66 -12.72 6.73 16.17
CA ALA A 66 -12.47 7.25 17.50
C ALA A 66 -13.76 7.29 18.30
N VAL A 67 -13.69 6.91 19.58
CA VAL A 67 -14.84 6.95 20.49
C VAL A 67 -14.43 7.56 21.83
N CYS A 68 -15.32 8.38 22.38
CA CYS A 68 -15.22 8.87 23.75
C CYS A 68 -15.93 7.85 24.64
N ASN A 69 -15.22 7.20 25.55
CA ASN A 69 -15.82 6.23 26.47
C ASN A 69 -16.31 6.86 27.78
N LYS A 70 -16.30 8.20 27.89
CA LYS A 70 -16.86 8.88 29.07
C LYS A 70 -18.35 8.54 29.15
N ASP A 71 -18.75 7.99 30.29
CA ASP A 71 -20.15 7.65 30.60
C ASP A 71 -20.75 6.52 29.73
N SER A 72 -19.91 5.64 29.16
CA SER A 72 -20.37 4.45 28.42
C SER A 72 -19.62 3.19 28.84
N GLU A 73 -20.28 2.02 28.77
CA GLU A 73 -19.64 0.71 28.92
C GLU A 73 -18.42 0.59 27.97
N PRO A 74 -17.26 0.13 28.47
CA PRO A 74 -16.05 0.00 27.65
C PRO A 74 -16.30 -0.80 26.38
N GLY A 75 -15.94 -0.23 25.23
CA GLY A 75 -16.05 -0.88 23.92
C GLY A 75 -17.43 -0.81 23.27
N GLN A 76 -18.50 -0.40 23.97
CA GLN A 76 -19.85 -0.34 23.37
C GLN A 76 -19.91 0.62 22.17
N ARG A 77 -19.44 1.85 22.34
CA ARG A 77 -19.39 2.87 21.28
C ARG A 77 -18.51 2.41 20.12
N PHE A 78 -17.37 1.79 20.43
CA PHE A 78 -16.44 1.25 19.42
C PHE A 78 -17.11 0.17 18.57
N ASN A 79 -17.72 -0.83 19.20
CA ASN A 79 -18.41 -1.90 18.50
C ASN A 79 -19.54 -1.35 17.62
N LYS A 80 -20.28 -0.36 18.13
CA LYS A 80 -21.38 0.27 17.40
C LYS A 80 -20.90 1.00 16.14
N ILE A 81 -19.84 1.79 16.23
CA ILE A 81 -19.34 2.53 15.07
C ILE A 81 -18.70 1.61 14.04
N VAL A 82 -17.90 0.63 14.45
CA VAL A 82 -17.27 -0.32 13.53
C VAL A 82 -18.34 -1.17 12.82
N THR A 83 -19.33 -1.68 13.56
CA THR A 83 -20.44 -2.43 12.96
C THR A 83 -21.22 -1.59 11.94
N ALA A 84 -21.47 -0.31 12.24
CA ALA A 84 -22.17 0.57 11.31
C ALA A 84 -21.37 0.83 10.03
N LEU A 85 -20.04 0.99 10.15
CA LEU A 85 -19.16 1.14 8.98
C LEU A 85 -19.11 -0.14 8.14
N SER A 86 -19.02 -1.31 8.78
CA SER A 86 -19.07 -2.61 8.08
C SER A 86 -20.40 -2.80 7.35
N GLN A 87 -21.52 -2.43 7.99
CA GLN A 87 -22.84 -2.45 7.35
C GLN A 87 -22.90 -1.51 6.15
N TYR A 88 -22.39 -0.28 6.28
CA TYR A 88 -22.27 0.64 5.15
C TYR A 88 -21.50 0.00 3.99
N LEU A 89 -20.31 -0.55 4.24
CA LEU A 89 -19.51 -1.23 3.22
C LEU A 89 -20.26 -2.39 2.54
N PHE A 90 -20.98 -3.20 3.30
CA PHE A 90 -21.79 -4.29 2.74
C PHE A 90 -22.94 -3.78 1.85
N THR A 91 -23.57 -2.65 2.19
CA THR A 91 -24.57 -2.02 1.29
C THR A 91 -23.94 -1.53 -0.01
N GLN A 92 -22.65 -1.19 0.00
CA GLN A 92 -21.88 -0.83 -1.18
C GLN A 92 -21.27 -2.06 -1.90
N GLN A 93 -21.65 -3.28 -1.51
CA GLN A 93 -21.12 -4.54 -2.03
C GLN A 93 -19.60 -4.72 -1.83
N ILE A 94 -19.04 -4.06 -0.80
CA ILE A 94 -17.64 -4.20 -0.40
C ILE A 94 -17.59 -5.13 0.82
N PHE A 95 -17.15 -6.37 0.60
CA PHE A 95 -17.21 -7.43 1.62
C PHE A 95 -15.87 -7.74 2.29
N HIS A 96 -14.78 -7.13 1.83
CA HIS A 96 -13.46 -7.22 2.43
C HIS A 96 -13.03 -5.83 2.85
N MET A 97 -12.50 -5.70 4.06
CA MET A 97 -12.14 -4.41 4.63
C MET A 97 -10.86 -4.48 5.44
N PHE A 98 -10.16 -3.36 5.46
CA PHE A 98 -8.91 -3.18 6.16
C PHE A 98 -9.01 -2.13 7.24
N VAL A 99 -8.15 -2.25 8.25
CA VAL A 99 -7.95 -1.18 9.22
C VAL A 99 -6.48 -1.07 9.60
N PHE A 100 -5.99 0.17 9.63
CA PHE A 100 -4.73 0.53 10.27
C PHE A 100 -5.06 1.29 11.55
N THR A 101 -4.57 0.80 12.67
CA THR A 101 -4.95 1.34 13.98
C THR A 101 -3.76 1.38 14.94
N LYS A 102 -3.87 2.17 16.01
CA LYS A 102 -2.91 2.13 17.11
C LYS A 102 -2.95 0.73 17.74
N VAL A 103 -1.80 0.14 18.09
CA VAL A 103 -1.70 -1.24 18.63
C VAL A 103 -2.68 -1.51 19.77
N LYS A 104 -2.86 -0.53 20.66
CA LYS A 104 -3.81 -0.61 21.80
C LYS A 104 -5.27 -0.89 21.42
N TYR A 105 -5.65 -0.70 20.16
CA TYR A 105 -7.00 -0.96 19.64
C TYR A 105 -7.08 -2.23 18.79
N ALA A 106 -5.96 -2.89 18.49
CA ALA A 106 -5.94 -4.09 17.65
C ALA A 106 -6.84 -5.19 18.21
N ASP A 107 -6.77 -5.43 19.53
CA ASP A 107 -7.58 -6.47 20.16
C ASP A 107 -9.08 -6.13 20.12
N SER A 108 -9.46 -4.84 20.18
CA SER A 108 -10.87 -4.43 20.00
C SER A 108 -11.40 -4.81 18.61
N PHE A 109 -10.58 -4.66 17.57
CA PHE A 109 -10.94 -5.11 16.22
C PHE A 109 -11.02 -6.65 16.12
N LYS A 110 -10.13 -7.39 16.80
CA LYS A 110 -10.19 -8.87 16.81
C LYS A 110 -11.50 -9.40 17.41
N HIS A 111 -12.03 -8.76 18.45
CA HIS A 111 -13.35 -9.12 19.00
C HIS A 111 -14.50 -8.90 18.00
N LEU A 112 -14.28 -8.08 16.96
CA LEU A 112 -15.22 -7.84 15.86
C LEU A 112 -14.90 -8.69 14.61
N GLY A 113 -14.05 -9.71 14.75
CA GLY A 113 -13.72 -10.65 13.68
C GLY A 113 -12.61 -10.20 12.74
N PHE A 114 -11.89 -9.13 13.04
CA PHE A 114 -10.71 -8.76 12.26
C PHE A 114 -9.53 -9.68 12.56
N ASN A 115 -8.87 -10.14 11.51
CA ASN A 115 -7.64 -10.91 11.56
C ASN A 115 -6.44 -9.96 11.44
N GLU A 116 -5.49 -10.08 12.36
CA GLU A 116 -4.29 -9.25 12.33
C GLU A 116 -3.26 -9.82 11.35
N LEU A 117 -2.83 -8.98 10.40
CA LEU A 117 -1.84 -9.33 9.38
C LEU A 117 -0.42 -8.95 9.83
N ALA A 118 -0.29 -7.80 10.49
CA ALA A 118 0.97 -7.32 11.05
C ALA A 118 0.73 -6.31 12.17
N ARG A 119 1.73 -6.16 13.05
CA ARG A 119 1.79 -5.08 14.04
C ARG A 119 3.21 -4.54 14.15
N THR A 120 3.37 -3.27 14.52
CA THR A 120 4.58 -2.62 15.03
C THR A 120 4.39 -2.34 16.53
N ASP A 121 5.25 -1.52 17.14
CA ASP A 121 5.03 -1.04 18.50
C ASP A 121 3.94 0.06 18.55
N GLU A 122 3.66 0.71 17.43
CA GLU A 122 2.73 1.84 17.33
C GLU A 122 1.46 1.52 16.55
N ALA A 123 1.55 0.71 15.50
CA ALA A 123 0.49 0.43 14.54
C ALA A 123 0.15 -1.07 14.45
N ALA A 124 -1.09 -1.39 14.09
CA ALA A 124 -1.52 -2.72 13.68
C ALA A 124 -2.31 -2.63 12.38
N PHE A 125 -2.13 -3.62 11.51
CA PHE A 125 -2.84 -3.79 10.25
C PHE A 125 -3.67 -5.06 10.32
N LEU A 126 -4.98 -4.91 10.15
CA LEU A 126 -5.93 -6.00 10.24
C LEU A 126 -6.88 -6.00 9.03
N GLU A 127 -7.41 -7.18 8.71
CA GLU A 127 -8.44 -7.37 7.69
C GLU A 127 -9.68 -8.07 8.25
N ASN A 128 -10.83 -7.88 7.61
CA ASN A 128 -12.05 -8.63 7.88
C ASN A 128 -12.83 -8.87 6.59
N GLY A 129 -13.57 -9.97 6.54
CA GLY A 129 -14.43 -10.30 5.42
C GLY A 129 -13.72 -11.14 4.35
N SER A 130 -14.28 -11.16 3.14
CA SER A 130 -13.86 -12.06 2.06
C SER A 130 -13.91 -11.40 0.68
N PRO A 131 -13.04 -11.76 -0.28
CA PRO A 131 -11.91 -12.69 -0.12
C PRO A 131 -10.83 -12.14 0.84
N ASP A 132 -10.20 -13.03 1.60
CA ASP A 132 -9.16 -12.68 2.59
C ASP A 132 -7.73 -12.93 2.07
N VAL A 133 -6.72 -12.78 2.94
CA VAL A 133 -5.33 -12.99 2.53
C VAL A 133 -5.03 -14.43 2.12
N ASN A 134 -5.76 -15.40 2.68
CA ASN A 134 -5.60 -16.80 2.33
C ASN A 134 -6.20 -17.08 0.95
N ASP A 135 -7.34 -16.48 0.63
CA ASP A 135 -7.93 -16.52 -0.71
C ASP A 135 -6.97 -15.92 -1.74
N TYR A 136 -6.38 -14.76 -1.44
CA TYR A 136 -5.35 -14.15 -2.27
C TYR A 136 -4.16 -15.10 -2.50
N LEU A 137 -3.59 -15.68 -1.44
CA LEU A 137 -2.47 -16.64 -1.55
C LEU A 137 -2.85 -17.91 -2.32
N ASN A 138 -4.09 -18.37 -2.21
CA ASN A 138 -4.60 -19.52 -2.95
C ASN A 138 -4.81 -19.23 -4.43
N GLY A 139 -5.07 -17.97 -4.79
CA GLY A 139 -5.15 -17.51 -6.18
C GLY A 139 -3.79 -17.34 -6.88
N LEU A 140 -2.68 -17.33 -6.14
CA LEU A 140 -1.35 -17.20 -6.73
C LEU A 140 -0.88 -18.50 -7.38
N PRO A 141 -0.10 -18.43 -8.47
CA PRO A 141 0.49 -19.62 -9.08
C PRO A 141 1.34 -20.40 -8.08
N LYS A 142 1.06 -21.69 -7.90
CA LYS A 142 1.83 -22.62 -7.07
C LYS A 142 2.53 -23.62 -7.97
N ILE A 143 3.82 -23.84 -7.74
CA ILE A 143 4.64 -24.75 -8.54
C ILE A 143 4.88 -26.05 -7.77
N GLU A 144 4.98 -27.16 -8.50
CA GLU A 144 5.29 -28.46 -7.91
C GLU A 144 6.64 -28.42 -7.17
N ASN A 145 6.67 -29.06 -6.00
CA ASN A 145 7.83 -29.15 -5.10
C ASN A 145 8.45 -27.78 -4.76
N GLN A 146 7.66 -26.71 -4.74
CA GLN A 146 8.12 -25.35 -4.46
C GLN A 146 8.81 -25.19 -3.11
N SER A 147 8.43 -25.99 -2.10
CA SER A 147 9.09 -26.00 -0.79
C SER A 147 10.54 -26.51 -0.82
N GLU A 148 10.94 -27.23 -1.87
CA GLU A 148 12.30 -27.74 -2.07
C GLU A 148 13.15 -26.80 -2.94
N LYS A 149 12.54 -25.77 -3.52
CA LYS A 149 13.17 -24.81 -4.41
C LYS A 149 13.71 -23.61 -3.65
N ARG A 150 14.72 -22.97 -4.22
CA ARG A 150 15.15 -21.64 -3.80
C ARG A 150 14.20 -20.60 -4.39
N VAL A 151 13.30 -20.07 -3.56
CA VAL A 151 12.26 -19.12 -4.00
C VAL A 151 12.58 -17.69 -3.53
N ALA A 152 12.49 -16.75 -4.47
CA ALA A 152 12.65 -15.32 -4.23
C ALA A 152 11.37 -14.52 -4.48
N GLY A 153 11.26 -13.38 -3.81
CA GLY A 153 10.24 -12.37 -4.06
C GLY A 153 10.85 -11.02 -4.43
N ILE A 154 10.15 -10.26 -5.26
CA ILE A 154 10.40 -8.84 -5.54
C ILE A 154 9.05 -8.12 -5.41
N VAL A 155 9.02 -6.97 -4.74
CA VAL A 155 7.91 -6.00 -4.87
C VAL A 155 8.39 -4.80 -5.65
N MET A 156 7.60 -4.37 -6.62
CA MET A 156 7.87 -3.15 -7.36
C MET A 156 6.59 -2.41 -7.73
N ASN A 157 6.67 -1.07 -7.69
CA ASN A 157 5.63 -0.22 -8.24
C ASN A 157 5.70 -0.18 -9.78
N ALA A 158 6.91 -0.11 -10.35
CA ALA A 158 7.16 -0.10 -11.79
C ALA A 158 6.36 0.99 -12.55
N ASN A 159 6.55 2.26 -12.18
CA ASN A 159 5.83 3.43 -12.71
C ASN A 159 6.72 4.35 -13.59
N PRO A 160 7.16 3.94 -14.79
CA PRO A 160 6.92 2.68 -15.48
C PRO A 160 8.00 1.60 -15.19
N PHE A 161 7.84 0.43 -15.80
CA PHE A 161 8.86 -0.62 -15.84
C PHE A 161 10.07 -0.18 -16.69
N THR A 162 11.29 -0.28 -16.13
CA THR A 162 12.54 0.26 -16.71
C THR A 162 13.58 -0.84 -16.81
N PHE A 163 14.71 -0.58 -17.49
CA PHE A 163 15.85 -1.51 -17.47
C PHE A 163 16.41 -1.74 -16.06
N GLY A 164 16.27 -0.78 -15.15
CA GLY A 164 16.62 -0.96 -13.74
C GLY A 164 15.77 -2.04 -13.06
N HIS A 165 14.45 -2.03 -13.29
CA HIS A 165 13.56 -3.08 -12.80
C HIS A 165 13.87 -4.43 -13.45
N ARG A 166 14.05 -4.46 -14.78
CA ARG A 166 14.40 -5.70 -15.50
C ARG A 166 15.73 -6.30 -15.00
N TYR A 167 16.72 -5.46 -14.72
CA TYR A 167 18.00 -5.90 -14.15
C TYR A 167 17.83 -6.53 -12.76
N LEU A 168 16.99 -5.96 -11.90
CA LEU A 168 16.66 -6.53 -10.59
C LEU A 168 16.02 -7.93 -10.73
N VAL A 169 15.05 -8.07 -11.64
CA VAL A 169 14.40 -9.35 -11.94
C VAL A 169 15.39 -10.36 -12.51
N GLN A 170 16.24 -9.94 -13.44
CA GLN A 170 17.27 -10.79 -14.05
C GLN A 170 18.21 -11.35 -12.98
N LYS A 171 18.66 -10.52 -12.02
CA LYS A 171 19.53 -10.97 -10.92
C LYS A 171 18.84 -11.99 -10.04
N ALA A 172 17.61 -11.73 -9.61
CA ALA A 172 16.85 -12.70 -8.82
C ALA A 172 16.62 -14.01 -9.60
N SER A 173 16.28 -13.93 -10.89
CA SER A 173 16.02 -15.09 -11.76
C SER A 173 17.27 -15.97 -11.95
N GLN A 174 18.47 -15.38 -12.05
CA GLN A 174 19.73 -16.12 -12.20
C GLN A 174 20.17 -16.84 -10.93
N GLU A 175 19.72 -16.39 -9.76
CA GLU A 175 20.19 -16.86 -8.45
C GLU A 175 19.18 -17.74 -7.71
N ASN A 176 18.00 -17.98 -8.29
CA ASN A 176 16.89 -18.68 -7.64
C ASN A 176 16.14 -19.57 -8.65
N ASP A 177 15.56 -20.66 -8.17
CA ASP A 177 14.79 -21.60 -9.01
C ASP A 177 13.41 -21.04 -9.38
N LEU A 178 12.89 -20.11 -8.58
CA LEU A 178 11.58 -19.49 -8.75
C LEU A 178 11.59 -18.06 -8.21
N VAL A 179 10.99 -17.12 -8.96
CA VAL A 179 10.86 -15.72 -8.54
C VAL A 179 9.43 -15.25 -8.70
N TYR A 180 8.84 -14.74 -7.62
CA TYR A 180 7.59 -13.99 -7.65
C TYR A 180 7.88 -12.49 -7.77
N VAL A 181 7.32 -11.85 -8.78
CA VAL A 181 7.34 -10.39 -8.94
C VAL A 181 5.95 -9.86 -8.61
N PHE A 182 5.80 -9.29 -7.43
CA PHE A 182 4.57 -8.66 -6.96
C PHE A 182 4.51 -7.20 -7.45
N VAL A 183 3.52 -6.90 -8.28
CA VAL A 183 3.28 -5.55 -8.78
C VAL A 183 2.29 -4.84 -7.87
N VAL A 184 2.70 -3.71 -7.28
CA VAL A 184 1.82 -2.91 -6.40
C VAL A 184 0.53 -2.54 -7.13
N ALA A 185 -0.64 -2.82 -6.54
CA ALA A 185 -1.93 -2.64 -7.21
C ALA A 185 -2.59 -1.27 -6.98
N THR A 186 -2.05 -0.44 -6.06
CA THR A 186 -2.60 0.89 -5.78
C THR A 186 -2.56 1.81 -7.01
N ASP A 187 -3.65 2.52 -7.29
CA ASP A 187 -3.79 3.31 -8.52
C ASP A 187 -3.50 4.81 -8.34
N MET A 188 -2.34 5.12 -7.73
CA MET A 188 -1.93 6.49 -7.38
C MET A 188 -0.68 6.95 -8.17
N SER A 189 -0.41 6.31 -9.30
CA SER A 189 0.78 6.48 -10.12
C SER A 189 0.42 6.99 -11.52
N LEU A 190 1.40 7.56 -12.24
CA LEU A 190 1.20 8.05 -13.61
C LEU A 190 0.69 6.94 -14.56
N PHE A 191 1.29 5.76 -14.45
CA PHE A 191 0.81 4.53 -15.07
C PHE A 191 -0.15 3.85 -14.11
N ASN A 192 -1.34 3.46 -14.57
CA ASN A 192 -2.31 2.83 -13.70
C ASN A 192 -1.92 1.38 -13.35
N SER A 193 -2.56 0.77 -12.35
CA SER A 193 -2.18 -0.55 -11.83
C SER A 193 -2.16 -1.63 -12.92
N LYS A 194 -3.15 -1.63 -13.82
CA LYS A 194 -3.25 -2.55 -14.94
C LYS A 194 -2.13 -2.33 -15.97
N GLU A 195 -1.85 -1.08 -16.31
CA GLU A 195 -0.77 -0.71 -17.21
C GLU A 195 0.59 -1.17 -16.66
N ARG A 196 0.86 -0.91 -15.36
CA ARG A 196 2.10 -1.35 -14.71
C ARG A 196 2.23 -2.87 -14.70
N PHE A 197 1.17 -3.59 -14.34
CA PHE A 197 1.15 -5.06 -14.35
C PHE A 197 1.50 -5.62 -15.73
N GLU A 198 0.86 -5.14 -16.79
CA GLU A 198 1.11 -5.60 -18.16
C GLU A 198 2.53 -5.26 -18.65
N LEU A 199 3.05 -4.08 -18.30
CA LEU A 199 4.42 -3.69 -18.64
C LEU A 199 5.46 -4.58 -17.95
N VAL A 200 5.26 -4.88 -16.66
CA VAL A 200 6.13 -5.81 -15.92
C VAL A 200 6.06 -7.21 -16.53
N LYS A 201 4.84 -7.71 -16.80
CA LYS A 201 4.62 -9.04 -17.38
C LYS A 201 5.33 -9.18 -18.73
N LYS A 202 5.14 -8.22 -19.65
CA LYS A 202 5.83 -8.21 -20.94
C LYS A 202 7.34 -8.07 -20.79
N GLY A 203 7.79 -7.21 -19.88
CA GLY A 203 9.21 -6.96 -19.64
C GLY A 203 9.96 -8.11 -18.97
N CYS A 204 9.25 -9.10 -18.43
CA CYS A 204 9.82 -10.29 -17.79
C CYS A 204 9.56 -11.59 -18.59
N ALA A 205 8.92 -11.51 -19.77
CA ALA A 205 8.43 -12.68 -20.50
C ALA A 205 9.53 -13.69 -20.93
N GLU A 206 10.78 -13.26 -21.00
CA GLU A 206 11.92 -14.12 -21.34
C GLU A 206 12.42 -14.98 -20.17
N PHE A 207 12.01 -14.68 -18.93
CA PHE A 207 12.46 -15.40 -17.74
C PHE A 207 11.48 -16.52 -17.39
N GLU A 208 11.82 -17.76 -17.75
CA GLU A 208 10.94 -18.92 -17.57
C GLU A 208 10.57 -19.22 -16.11
N ASN A 209 11.42 -18.81 -15.16
CA ASN A 209 11.23 -19.01 -13.73
C ASN A 209 10.62 -17.80 -12.99
N VAL A 210 10.11 -16.80 -13.71
CA VAL A 210 9.53 -15.58 -13.12
C VAL A 210 8.02 -15.55 -13.27
N TYR A 211 7.32 -15.41 -12.14
CA TYR A 211 5.86 -15.26 -12.08
C TYR A 211 5.51 -13.84 -11.66
N VAL A 212 4.99 -13.07 -12.61
CA VAL A 212 4.47 -11.72 -12.36
C VAL A 212 3.05 -11.84 -11.83
N VAL A 213 2.81 -11.36 -10.61
CA VAL A 213 1.55 -11.44 -9.90
C VAL A 213 1.13 -10.07 -9.37
N SER A 214 -0.17 -9.86 -9.21
CA SER A 214 -0.67 -8.67 -8.53
C SER A 214 -0.26 -8.74 -7.06
N GLY A 215 0.20 -7.62 -6.49
CA GLY A 215 0.36 -7.48 -5.04
C GLY A 215 -0.94 -7.29 -4.29
N ASP A 216 -2.04 -7.08 -5.03
CA ASP A 216 -3.38 -6.76 -4.54
C ASP A 216 -3.30 -5.73 -3.40
N SER A 217 -4.03 -5.96 -2.33
CA SER A 217 -4.09 -5.09 -1.16
C SER A 217 -3.02 -5.40 -0.10
N TYR A 218 -2.14 -6.38 -0.35
CA TYR A 218 -1.19 -6.92 0.64
C TYR A 218 0.25 -6.45 0.46
N MET A 219 0.55 -5.71 -0.61
CA MET A 219 1.80 -4.97 -0.75
C MET A 219 1.54 -3.51 -0.36
N VAL A 220 1.80 -3.19 0.90
CA VAL A 220 1.33 -1.96 1.55
C VAL A 220 2.11 -0.77 1.00
N SER A 221 1.48 -0.01 0.11
CA SER A 221 2.08 1.17 -0.50
C SER A 221 2.03 2.37 0.43
N ALA A 222 2.98 3.28 0.25
CA ALA A 222 3.01 4.55 0.97
C ALA A 222 1.72 5.34 0.75
N ALA A 223 1.07 5.18 -0.41
CA ALA A 223 -0.11 5.92 -0.81
C ALA A 223 -1.34 5.57 0.03
N THR A 224 -1.51 4.31 0.43
CA THR A 224 -2.68 3.81 1.18
C THR A 224 -2.46 3.74 2.68
N PHE A 225 -1.20 3.76 3.14
CA PHE A 225 -0.89 3.68 4.57
C PHE A 225 -1.28 4.99 5.29
N PRO A 226 -2.14 4.94 6.31
CA PRO A 226 -2.64 6.16 6.93
C PRO A 226 -1.60 6.85 7.80
N ALA A 227 -1.48 8.17 7.65
CA ALA A 227 -0.56 8.98 8.44
C ALA A 227 -1.21 9.68 9.64
N TYR A 228 -2.54 9.59 9.79
CA TYR A 228 -3.31 10.41 10.74
C TYR A 228 -3.04 10.12 12.24
N PHE A 229 -2.41 8.99 12.57
CA PHE A 229 -2.07 8.66 13.95
C PHE A 229 -0.57 8.72 14.24
N LEU A 230 0.25 9.14 13.26
CA LEU A 230 1.71 9.17 13.36
C LEU A 230 2.25 10.60 13.51
N LYS A 231 3.38 10.72 14.19
CA LYS A 231 3.93 12.00 14.67
C LYS A 231 4.89 12.69 13.70
N SER A 232 5.46 11.96 12.73
CA SER A 232 6.43 12.52 11.78
C SER A 232 6.46 11.74 10.45
N ALA A 233 7.07 12.34 9.42
CA ALA A 233 7.25 11.71 8.11
C ALA A 233 8.21 10.50 8.16
N ASP A 234 9.25 10.55 8.98
CA ASP A 234 10.19 9.42 9.13
C ASP A 234 9.53 8.25 9.84
N THR A 235 8.79 8.53 10.92
CA THR A 235 7.98 7.53 11.64
C THR A 235 6.92 6.90 10.73
N LEU A 236 6.37 7.66 9.78
CA LEU A 236 5.47 7.14 8.75
C LEU A 236 6.17 6.14 7.83
N ILE A 237 7.34 6.48 7.30
CA ILE A 237 8.11 5.59 6.42
C ILE A 237 8.51 4.32 7.18
N GLU A 238 8.99 4.44 8.42
CA GLU A 238 9.40 3.29 9.23
C GLU A 238 8.21 2.39 9.58
N ASN A 239 7.09 2.93 10.06
CA ASN A 239 5.91 2.12 10.40
C ASN A 239 5.32 1.45 9.16
N GLN A 240 5.19 2.19 8.05
CA GLN A 240 4.69 1.63 6.79
C GLN A 240 5.59 0.49 6.33
N THR A 241 6.91 0.71 6.29
CA THR A 241 7.87 -0.31 5.85
C THR A 241 7.87 -1.52 6.77
N THR A 242 7.77 -1.30 8.09
CA THR A 242 7.73 -2.38 9.07
C THR A 242 6.46 -3.22 8.91
N ILE A 243 5.30 -2.60 8.71
CA ILE A 243 4.05 -3.33 8.43
C ILE A 243 4.16 -4.11 7.11
N ASP A 244 4.60 -3.48 6.02
CA ASP A 244 4.78 -4.15 4.72
C ASP A 244 5.73 -5.35 4.83
N ALA A 245 6.89 -5.16 5.48
CA ALA A 245 7.87 -6.21 5.71
C ALA A 245 7.30 -7.37 6.52
N ARG A 246 6.54 -7.08 7.58
CA ARG A 246 5.93 -8.11 8.44
C ARG A 246 4.79 -8.85 7.76
N VAL A 247 3.94 -8.17 6.98
CA VAL A 247 2.95 -8.85 6.13
C VAL A 247 3.67 -9.79 5.16
N PHE A 248 4.70 -9.28 4.48
CA PHE A 248 5.48 -10.09 3.55
C PHE A 248 6.13 -11.31 4.24
N LYS A 249 6.80 -11.10 5.38
CA LYS A 249 7.52 -12.15 6.11
C LYS A 249 6.62 -13.18 6.76
N ASN A 250 5.52 -12.75 7.39
CA ASN A 250 4.72 -13.62 8.23
C ASN A 250 3.55 -14.26 7.47
N VAL A 251 3.10 -13.64 6.38
CA VAL A 251 1.91 -14.08 5.66
C VAL A 251 2.26 -14.54 4.24
N ILE A 252 2.93 -13.68 3.48
CA ILE A 252 3.15 -13.93 2.04
C ILE A 252 4.24 -14.98 1.80
N ALA A 253 5.39 -14.78 2.42
CA ALA A 253 6.57 -15.60 2.20
C ALA A 253 6.36 -17.06 2.64
N PRO A 254 5.72 -17.38 3.78
CA PRO A 254 5.45 -18.77 4.16
C PRO A 254 4.51 -19.47 3.17
N GLY A 255 3.47 -18.78 2.71
CA GLY A 255 2.50 -19.33 1.74
C GLY A 255 3.10 -19.70 0.38
N LEU A 256 4.27 -19.11 0.05
CA LEU A 256 4.97 -19.31 -1.23
C LEU A 256 6.39 -19.85 -1.06
N SER A 257 6.76 -20.30 0.15
CA SER A 257 8.13 -20.76 0.46
C SER A 257 9.25 -19.77 0.10
N ILE A 258 8.96 -18.47 0.10
CA ILE A 258 9.94 -17.42 -0.24
C ILE A 258 10.96 -17.30 0.91
N LYS A 259 12.25 -17.36 0.56
CA LYS A 259 13.39 -17.19 1.51
C LYS A 259 14.38 -16.12 1.09
N HIS A 260 14.15 -15.49 -0.05
CA HIS A 260 15.01 -14.46 -0.61
C HIS A 260 14.17 -13.26 -1.05
N ARG A 261 14.61 -12.05 -0.71
CA ARG A 261 13.97 -10.80 -1.12
C ARG A 261 14.99 -9.93 -1.84
N TYR A 262 14.65 -9.42 -3.02
CA TYR A 262 15.55 -8.55 -3.78
C TYR A 262 14.98 -7.14 -3.85
N VAL A 263 15.79 -6.14 -3.50
CA VAL A 263 15.43 -4.72 -3.61
C VAL A 263 16.59 -3.91 -4.18
N GLY A 264 16.27 -2.83 -4.90
CA GLY A 264 17.29 -1.93 -5.43
C GLY A 264 17.79 -0.95 -4.36
N THR A 265 19.08 -0.61 -4.41
CA THR A 265 19.63 0.46 -3.56
C THR A 265 19.34 1.84 -4.12
N GLU A 266 19.33 2.86 -3.27
CA GLU A 266 19.35 4.27 -3.68
C GLU A 266 20.26 5.08 -2.74
N PRO A 267 21.54 5.23 -3.09
CA PRO A 267 22.55 5.75 -2.17
C PRO A 267 22.34 7.22 -1.74
N PHE A 268 21.45 7.96 -2.40
CA PHE A 268 21.22 9.39 -2.13
C PHE A 268 19.80 9.72 -1.66
N SER A 269 18.95 8.71 -1.40
CA SER A 269 17.58 8.93 -0.92
C SER A 269 17.49 8.55 0.56
N HIS A 270 17.23 9.55 1.40
CA HIS A 270 17.04 9.34 2.83
C HIS A 270 15.88 8.37 3.11
N ALA A 271 14.74 8.57 2.43
CA ALA A 271 13.58 7.69 2.54
C ALA A 271 13.89 6.24 2.11
N THR A 272 14.66 6.06 1.04
CA THR A 272 15.04 4.72 0.57
C THR A 272 16.06 4.05 1.50
N SER A 273 16.91 4.82 2.18
CA SER A 273 17.78 4.28 3.24
C SER A 273 16.95 3.76 4.39
N ILE A 274 16.04 4.58 4.95
CA ILE A 274 15.15 4.17 6.05
C ILE A 274 14.36 2.92 5.66
N TYR A 275 13.84 2.89 4.43
CA TYR A 275 13.12 1.74 3.90
C TYR A 275 13.98 0.47 3.85
N ASN A 276 15.18 0.54 3.25
CA ASN A 276 16.06 -0.64 3.14
C ASN A 276 16.58 -1.12 4.51
N ASP A 277 16.88 -0.19 5.41
CA ASP A 277 17.32 -0.51 6.78
C ASP A 277 16.20 -1.19 7.57
N SER A 278 14.97 -0.67 7.46
CA SER A 278 13.78 -1.27 8.07
C SER A 278 13.50 -2.66 7.49
N LEU A 279 13.52 -2.81 6.17
CA LEU A 279 13.36 -4.13 5.53
C LEU A 279 14.40 -5.12 6.04
N LYS A 280 15.67 -4.73 6.11
CA LYS A 280 16.73 -5.63 6.56
C LYS A 280 16.47 -6.11 7.99
N ARG A 281 16.16 -5.17 8.89
CA ARG A 281 15.85 -5.45 10.30
C ARG A 281 14.66 -6.40 10.46
N GLU A 282 13.60 -6.22 9.67
CA GLU A 282 12.38 -7.01 9.83
C GLU A 282 12.44 -8.37 9.13
N LEU A 283 13.15 -8.47 8.00
CA LEU A 283 13.17 -9.67 7.16
C LEU A 283 14.21 -10.71 7.60
N GLU A 284 15.41 -10.29 8.01
CA GLU A 284 16.49 -11.21 8.40
C GLU A 284 16.31 -11.75 9.83
N PRO A 285 16.76 -13.00 10.12
CA PRO A 285 17.42 -13.96 9.22
C PRO A 285 16.49 -14.87 8.40
N GLU A 286 15.17 -14.81 8.60
CA GLU A 286 14.22 -15.75 7.99
C GLU A 286 14.08 -15.57 6.48
N ILE A 287 14.27 -14.34 5.99
CA ILE A 287 14.29 -13.98 4.57
C ILE A 287 15.57 -13.19 4.30
N ASN A 288 16.44 -13.75 3.47
CA ASN A 288 17.70 -13.11 3.09
C ASN A 288 17.42 -11.91 2.17
N LEU A 289 17.81 -10.71 2.60
CA LEU A 289 17.62 -9.48 1.82
C LEU A 289 18.84 -9.20 0.93
N HIS A 290 18.60 -9.12 -0.37
CA HIS A 290 19.61 -8.84 -1.40
C HIS A 290 19.46 -7.41 -1.89
N LEU A 291 20.44 -6.57 -1.52
CA LEU A 291 20.53 -5.17 -1.95
C LEU A 291 21.27 -5.09 -3.29
N ILE A 292 20.54 -4.82 -4.37
CA ILE A 292 21.10 -4.77 -5.72
C ILE A 292 21.47 -3.33 -6.09
N PRO A 293 22.74 -3.05 -6.43
CA PRO A 293 23.17 -1.75 -6.93
C PRO A 293 22.40 -1.34 -8.18
N ARG A 294 22.11 -0.04 -8.32
CA ARG A 294 21.42 0.48 -9.50
C ARG A 294 22.19 0.18 -10.79
N LEU A 295 21.43 -0.16 -11.83
CA LEU A 295 21.95 -0.21 -13.19
C LEU A 295 22.37 1.19 -13.64
N GLN A 296 23.65 1.34 -13.97
CA GLN A 296 24.22 2.54 -14.58
C GLN A 296 24.45 2.29 -16.07
N LYS A 297 24.00 3.22 -16.92
CA LYS A 297 24.32 3.24 -18.36
C LYS A 297 25.21 4.46 -18.60
N GLY A 298 26.52 4.23 -18.69
CA GLY A 298 27.51 5.31 -18.63
C GLY A 298 27.41 6.08 -17.31
N ASN A 299 27.33 7.42 -17.38
CA ASN A 299 27.13 8.27 -16.20
C ASN A 299 25.64 8.45 -15.79
N THR A 300 24.70 7.85 -16.51
CA THR A 300 23.26 8.01 -16.22
C THR A 300 22.74 6.83 -15.41
N THR A 301 22.16 7.14 -14.26
CA THR A 301 21.40 6.16 -13.48
C THR A 301 20.01 5.98 -14.11
N VAL A 302 19.62 4.74 -14.40
CA VAL A 302 18.30 4.43 -14.96
C VAL A 302 17.23 4.51 -13.86
N THR A 303 16.33 5.49 -13.93
CA THR A 303 15.25 5.68 -12.94
C THR A 303 13.89 5.90 -13.61
N ALA A 304 12.83 5.41 -12.96
CA ALA A 304 11.45 5.63 -13.42
C ALA A 304 11.07 7.12 -13.37
N THR A 305 11.54 7.85 -12.35
CA THR A 305 11.37 9.31 -12.24
C THR A 305 11.88 10.03 -13.49
N LYS A 306 13.07 9.67 -13.97
CA LYS A 306 13.62 10.29 -15.19
C LYS A 306 12.74 10.02 -16.41
N VAL A 307 12.21 8.80 -16.56
CA VAL A 307 11.28 8.46 -17.66
C VAL A 307 10.02 9.33 -17.60
N ARG A 308 9.40 9.50 -16.42
CA ARG A 308 8.21 10.35 -16.27
C ARG A 308 8.49 11.82 -16.60
N GLN A 309 9.68 12.33 -16.25
CA GLN A 309 10.09 13.68 -16.65
C GLN A 309 10.27 13.81 -18.17
N LEU A 310 10.85 12.80 -18.83
CA LEU A 310 10.99 12.79 -20.29
C LEU A 310 9.63 12.72 -21.01
N ILE A 311 8.64 12.01 -20.46
CA ILE A 311 7.26 12.02 -20.97
C ILE A 311 6.67 13.44 -20.91
N LYS A 312 6.91 14.15 -19.79
CA LYS A 312 6.45 15.54 -19.62
C LYS A 312 7.09 16.49 -20.63
N THR A 313 8.37 16.31 -20.95
CA THR A 313 9.11 17.17 -21.90
C THR A 313 9.05 16.70 -23.36
N ASP A 314 8.29 15.64 -23.65
CA ASP A 314 8.14 15.03 -24.97
C ASP A 314 9.46 14.56 -25.63
N ASP A 315 10.42 14.09 -24.81
CA ASP A 315 11.69 13.54 -25.30
C ASP A 315 11.63 12.01 -25.34
N LEU A 316 10.90 11.48 -26.34
CA LEU A 316 10.70 10.04 -26.50
C LEU A 316 11.98 9.29 -26.87
N ALA A 317 12.90 9.93 -27.60
CA ALA A 317 14.15 9.30 -28.03
C ALA A 317 15.01 8.92 -26.82
N ALA A 318 15.11 9.81 -25.82
CA ALA A 318 15.83 9.53 -24.59
C ALA A 318 15.17 8.45 -23.70
N ILE A 319 13.88 8.15 -23.89
CA ILE A 319 13.17 7.11 -23.13
C ILE A 319 13.61 5.70 -23.56
N GLU A 320 13.85 5.49 -24.86
CA GLU A 320 14.24 4.18 -25.42
C GLU A 320 15.53 3.63 -24.77
N ASP A 321 16.39 4.51 -24.27
CA ASP A 321 17.62 4.14 -23.56
C ASP A 321 17.40 3.65 -22.11
N LEU A 322 16.22 3.90 -21.54
CA LEU A 322 15.91 3.70 -20.12
C LEU A 322 14.92 2.56 -19.86
N VAL A 323 14.16 2.14 -20.87
CA VAL A 323 13.06 1.18 -20.71
C VAL A 323 13.07 0.08 -21.78
N PRO A 324 12.55 -1.13 -21.47
CA PRO A 324 12.35 -2.16 -22.48
C PRO A 324 11.44 -1.69 -23.63
N ALA A 325 11.57 -2.32 -24.80
CA ALA A 325 10.80 -1.98 -26.00
C ALA A 325 9.29 -1.94 -25.74
N SER A 326 8.76 -2.92 -24.99
CA SER A 326 7.34 -2.96 -24.61
C SER A 326 6.86 -1.72 -23.86
N THR A 327 7.70 -1.16 -22.97
CA THR A 327 7.41 0.09 -22.27
C THR A 327 7.52 1.30 -23.19
N ALA A 328 8.54 1.36 -24.04
CA ALA A 328 8.72 2.47 -24.98
C ALA A 328 7.55 2.56 -25.97
N GLU A 329 7.14 1.42 -26.54
CA GLU A 329 5.98 1.30 -27.43
C GLU A 329 4.69 1.74 -26.74
N PHE A 330 4.47 1.30 -25.50
CA PHE A 330 3.30 1.71 -24.73
C PHE A 330 3.29 3.23 -24.49
N ILE A 331 4.42 3.82 -24.09
CA ILE A 331 4.54 5.26 -23.86
C ILE A 331 4.23 6.03 -25.15
N LYS A 332 4.80 5.60 -26.27
CA LYS A 332 4.56 6.22 -27.58
C LYS A 332 3.09 6.16 -27.97
N ALA A 333 2.44 5.01 -27.76
CA ALA A 333 1.02 4.81 -28.10
C ALA A 333 0.06 5.57 -27.19
N ASN A 334 0.43 5.84 -25.93
CA ASN A 334 -0.43 6.45 -24.92
C ASN A 334 0.07 7.83 -24.45
N LYS A 335 0.95 8.47 -25.23
CA LYS A 335 1.64 9.70 -24.83
C LYS A 335 0.69 10.80 -24.39
N GLU A 336 -0.34 11.08 -25.20
CA GLU A 336 -1.28 12.17 -24.95
C GLU A 336 -2.03 12.00 -23.64
N GLU A 337 -2.45 10.77 -23.35
CA GLU A 337 -3.14 10.38 -22.12
C GLU A 337 -2.20 10.48 -20.91
N LEU A 338 -0.97 9.98 -21.01
CA LEU A 338 0.02 10.12 -19.94
C LEU A 338 0.32 11.60 -19.65
N GLN A 339 0.48 12.44 -20.68
CA GLN A 339 0.69 13.87 -20.49
C GLN A 339 -0.56 14.57 -19.94
N LYS A 340 -1.76 14.11 -20.28
CA LYS A 340 -3.02 14.62 -19.70
C LYS A 340 -3.05 14.36 -18.19
N ARG A 341 -2.78 13.12 -17.75
CA ARG A 341 -2.68 12.78 -16.32
C ARG A 341 -1.68 13.66 -15.58
N ILE A 342 -0.54 13.98 -16.20
CA ILE A 342 0.45 14.92 -15.62
C ILE A 342 -0.14 16.33 -15.47
N ARG A 343 -0.86 16.83 -16.48
CA ARG A 343 -1.52 18.15 -16.42
C ARG A 343 -2.63 18.19 -15.37
N GLU A 344 -3.28 17.07 -15.11
CA GLU A 344 -4.30 16.90 -14.07
C GLU A 344 -3.72 16.74 -12.66
N GLY A 345 -2.38 16.81 -12.51
CA GLY A 345 -1.72 16.88 -11.20
C GLY A 345 -1.07 15.59 -10.73
N MET A 346 -0.97 14.55 -11.57
CA MET A 346 -0.24 13.34 -11.19
C MET A 346 1.22 13.63 -10.84
N LYS A 347 1.66 13.17 -9.67
CA LYS A 347 3.05 13.34 -9.21
C LYS A 347 4.00 12.50 -10.05
N ILE A 348 5.12 13.12 -10.45
CA ILE A 348 6.14 12.48 -11.29
C ILE A 348 7.52 12.44 -10.66
N ASP A 349 7.75 13.15 -9.55
CA ASP A 349 9.04 13.22 -8.85
C ASP A 349 9.31 12.03 -7.89
N GLY A 350 8.31 11.17 -7.67
CA GLY A 350 8.37 10.01 -6.78
C GLY A 350 7.42 8.90 -7.21
N ASN A 351 7.38 7.82 -6.42
CA ASN A 351 6.43 6.72 -6.61
C ASN A 351 5.02 7.09 -6.19
#